data_AF-A0A9P3UVY1-F1
#
_entry.id   AF-A0A9P3UVY1-F1
#
_cell.length_a   1.000
_cell.length_b   1.000
_cell.length_c   1.000
_cell.angle_alpha   90.00
_cell.angle_beta   90.00
_cell.angle_gamma   90.00
#
_symmetry.space_group_name_H-M   'P 1'
#
loop_
_entity.id
_entity.type
_entity.pdbx_description
1 polymer ?
#
loop_
_entity_poly.entity_id
_entity_poly.type
_entity_poly.pdbx_seq_one_letter_code
_entity_poly.pdbx_strand_id
1 'polypeptide(L)'
;MVDQSQVALRAVGLVCSLKPSPARSSSTLIAEHVAAELQKAGAETELLRCVDYNILPGVEADMGPGDEWPEVREKLLEAEVVLLSTPVWLGHPASVTQRVLERLDAELSNKDDHGTPAMVGKVAIVSVVGNEDGAHKYPPYSDDSQS
;
A
#
# COMPACT_ATOMS: atom_id res chain seq x y z
N MET A 1 -10.33 1.91 -37.12
CA MET A 1 -10.85 2.19 -35.77
C MET A 1 -10.48 1.02 -34.91
N VAL A 2 -9.55 1.20 -33.98
CA VAL A 2 -9.26 0.16 -32.98
C VAL A 2 -10.47 0.14 -32.06
N ASP A 3 -11.13 -1.00 -31.98
CA ASP A 3 -12.13 -1.28 -30.97
C ASP A 3 -11.43 -1.23 -29.61
N GLN A 4 -11.51 -0.10 -28.93
CA GLN A 4 -11.15 -0.03 -27.52
C GLN A 4 -12.35 -0.52 -26.72
N SER A 5 -12.51 -1.84 -26.66
CA SER A 5 -13.06 -2.44 -25.46
C SER A 5 -12.14 -1.99 -24.33
N GLN A 6 -12.50 -0.91 -23.65
CA GLN A 6 -11.70 -0.28 -22.60
C GLN A 6 -11.60 -1.30 -21.46
N VAL A 7 -10.54 -2.12 -21.48
CA VAL A 7 -10.17 -2.95 -20.35
C VAL A 7 -9.94 -1.97 -19.20
N ALA A 8 -10.76 -2.08 -18.15
CA ALA A 8 -10.64 -1.21 -17.00
C ALA A 8 -9.25 -1.44 -16.38
N LEU A 9 -8.48 -0.36 -16.23
CA LEU A 9 -7.18 -0.43 -15.56
C LEU A 9 -7.38 -0.86 -14.12
N ARG A 10 -6.51 -1.72 -13.60
CA ARG A 10 -6.49 -2.13 -12.20
C ARG A 10 -5.44 -1.35 -11.44
N ALA A 11 -5.84 -0.85 -10.28
CA ALA A 11 -4.98 -0.12 -9.38
C ALA A 11 -5.03 -0.75 -7.98
N VAL A 12 -3.88 -1.20 -7.48
CA VAL A 12 -3.76 -1.70 -6.10
C VAL A 12 -3.05 -0.66 -5.23
N GLY A 13 -3.59 -0.41 -4.05
CA GLY A 13 -2.98 0.45 -3.04
C GLY A 13 -2.41 -0.34 -1.87
N LEU A 14 -1.11 -0.20 -1.61
CA LEU A 14 -0.41 -0.73 -0.45
C LEU A 14 -0.35 0.35 0.64
N VAL A 15 -1.25 0.25 1.62
CA VAL A 15 -1.34 1.20 2.74
C VAL A 15 -0.45 0.72 3.89
N CYS A 16 0.67 1.41 4.07
CA CYS A 16 1.73 1.07 5.01
C CYS A 16 1.56 1.78 6.37
N SER A 17 0.32 1.87 6.87
CA SER A 17 0.08 2.36 8.23
C SER A 17 0.72 1.42 9.26
N LEU A 18 1.10 1.98 10.42
CA LEU A 18 1.50 1.19 11.59
C LEU A 18 0.31 0.68 12.42
N LYS A 19 -0.91 1.15 12.13
CA LYS A 19 -2.11 0.81 12.90
C LYS A 19 -2.92 -0.28 12.20
N PRO A 20 -3.16 -1.44 12.84
CA PRO A 20 -4.00 -2.48 12.25
C PRO A 20 -5.45 -2.01 12.10
N SER A 21 -6.17 -2.60 11.16
CA SER A 21 -7.62 -2.37 11.02
C SER A 21 -8.36 -2.81 12.29
N PRO A 22 -9.46 -2.12 12.67
CA PRO A 22 -10.11 -1.00 11.98
C PRO A 22 -9.64 0.40 12.46
N ALA A 23 -8.43 0.53 13.04
CA ALA A 23 -7.99 1.81 13.56
C ALA A 23 -7.86 2.87 12.44
N ARG A 24 -8.21 4.12 12.77
CA ARG A 24 -8.11 5.25 11.82
C ARG A 24 -6.66 5.52 11.44
N SER A 25 -6.39 5.65 10.14
CA SER A 25 -5.08 6.00 9.59
C SER A 25 -5.18 7.10 8.54
N SER A 26 -4.34 8.14 8.67
CA SER A 26 -4.22 9.19 7.65
C SER A 26 -3.71 8.63 6.32
N SER A 27 -2.88 7.58 6.37
CA SER A 27 -2.37 6.86 5.19
C SER A 27 -3.50 6.14 4.44
N THR A 28 -4.48 5.58 5.17
CA THR A 28 -5.69 5.02 4.56
C THR A 28 -6.53 6.13 3.93
N LEU A 29 -6.78 7.23 4.65
CA LEU A 29 -7.62 8.33 4.15
C LEU A 29 -7.07 8.94 2.85
N ILE A 30 -5.76 9.21 2.77
CA ILE A 30 -5.18 9.73 1.52
C ILE A 30 -5.24 8.69 0.39
N ALA A 31 -5.07 7.40 0.71
CA ALA A 31 -5.14 6.34 -0.29
C ALA A 31 -6.57 6.19 -0.84
N GLU A 32 -7.59 6.30 0.01
CA GLU A 32 -9.00 6.33 -0.38
C GLU A 32 -9.29 7.52 -1.32
N HIS A 33 -8.74 8.70 -1.04
CA HIS A 33 -8.90 9.85 -1.93
C HIS A 33 -8.24 9.62 -3.30
N VAL A 34 -7.02 9.09 -3.34
CA VAL A 34 -6.34 8.76 -4.61
C VAL A 34 -7.11 7.68 -5.37
N ALA A 35 -7.57 6.63 -4.68
CA ALA A 35 -8.38 5.56 -5.26
C ALA A 35 -9.69 6.12 -5.84
N ALA A 36 -10.36 7.04 -5.15
CA ALA A 36 -11.58 7.67 -5.65
C ALA A 36 -11.35 8.47 -6.95
N GLU A 37 -10.21 9.16 -7.09
CA GLU A 37 -9.86 9.85 -8.33
C GLU A 37 -9.53 8.87 -9.47
N LEU A 38 -8.85 7.76 -9.18
CA LEU A 38 -8.60 6.70 -10.16
C LEU A 38 -9.90 6.01 -10.62
N GLN A 39 -10.84 5.77 -9.71
CA GLN A 39 -12.17 5.24 -10.04
C GLN A 39 -12.94 6.20 -10.96
N LYS A 40 -12.89 7.51 -10.70
CA LYS A 40 -13.50 8.52 -11.60
C LYS A 40 -12.89 8.51 -13.00
N ALA A 41 -11.62 8.13 -13.11
CA ALA A 41 -10.92 7.94 -14.38
C ALA A 41 -11.19 6.57 -15.05
N GLY A 42 -12.01 5.71 -14.43
CA GLY A 42 -12.43 4.42 -14.98
C GLY A 42 -11.56 3.24 -14.55
N ALA A 43 -10.72 3.38 -13.53
CA ALA A 43 -9.94 2.26 -12.98
C ALA A 43 -10.71 1.48 -11.90
N GLU A 44 -10.52 0.16 -11.87
CA GLU A 44 -10.85 -0.68 -10.72
C GLU A 44 -9.78 -0.47 -9.64
N THR A 45 -10.19 -0.29 -8.38
CA THR A 45 -9.24 -0.05 -7.29
C THR A 45 -9.46 -1.00 -6.12
N GLU A 46 -8.35 -1.47 -5.53
CA GLU A 46 -8.32 -2.25 -4.29
C GLU A 46 -7.28 -1.66 -3.34
N LEU A 47 -7.60 -1.53 -2.06
CA LEU A 47 -6.67 -1.04 -1.04
C LEU A 47 -6.37 -2.15 -0.02
N LEU A 48 -5.08 -2.48 0.14
CA LEU A 48 -4.56 -3.46 1.07
C LEU A 48 -3.82 -2.74 2.18
N ARG A 49 -4.27 -2.89 3.43
CA ARG A 49 -3.53 -2.38 4.58
C ARG A 49 -2.46 -3.39 4.98
N CYS A 50 -1.21 -3.10 4.67
CA CYS A 50 -0.11 -4.06 4.77
C CYS A 50 0.13 -4.59 6.19
N VAL A 51 -0.19 -3.82 7.23
CA VAL A 51 -0.06 -4.28 8.63
C VAL A 51 -1.12 -5.31 9.05
N ASP A 52 -2.16 -5.50 8.25
CA ASP A 52 -3.17 -6.55 8.47
C ASP A 52 -2.71 -7.91 7.91
N TYR A 53 -1.59 -7.94 7.17
CA TYR A 53 -0.96 -9.15 6.63
C TYR A 53 0.35 -9.41 7.38
N ASN A 54 0.62 -10.67 7.68
CA ASN A 54 1.90 -11.15 8.20
C ASN A 54 2.93 -11.21 7.07
N ILE A 55 3.42 -10.06 6.65
CA ILE A 55 4.51 -9.94 5.70
C ILE A 55 5.81 -10.19 6.47
N LEU A 56 6.49 -11.30 6.17
CA LEU A 56 7.79 -11.62 6.77
C LEU A 56 8.90 -10.75 6.16
N PRO A 57 9.95 -10.38 6.92
CA PRO A 57 11.09 -9.66 6.38
C PRO A 57 11.89 -10.55 5.43
N GLY A 58 12.38 -9.98 4.33
CA GLY A 58 13.22 -10.67 3.36
C GLY A 58 13.00 -10.19 1.93
N VAL A 59 13.73 -10.77 0.98
CA VAL A 59 13.81 -10.32 -0.43
C VAL A 59 13.51 -11.43 -1.43
N GLU A 60 12.61 -12.35 -1.07
CA GLU A 60 12.14 -13.44 -1.94
C GLU A 60 10.63 -13.28 -2.22
N ALA A 61 10.08 -13.98 -3.21
CA ALA A 61 8.63 -13.92 -3.49
C ALA A 61 7.77 -14.56 -2.38
N ASP A 62 8.35 -15.44 -1.57
CA ASP A 62 7.73 -16.15 -0.44
C ASP A 62 8.82 -16.47 0.60
N MET A 63 8.67 -16.04 1.85
CA MET A 63 9.62 -16.37 2.93
C MET A 63 9.30 -17.70 3.64
N GLY A 64 8.28 -18.43 3.19
CA GLY A 64 7.88 -19.73 3.72
C GLY A 64 6.72 -19.64 4.72
N PRO A 65 6.56 -20.66 5.59
CA PRO A 65 5.36 -20.83 6.39
C PRO A 65 4.97 -19.59 7.20
N GLY A 66 3.76 -19.08 6.94
CA GLY A 66 3.18 -17.93 7.62
C GLY A 66 3.40 -16.59 6.91
N ASP A 67 4.14 -16.53 5.80
CA ASP A 67 4.24 -15.32 4.99
C ASP A 67 2.97 -15.10 4.17
N GLU A 68 2.32 -13.96 4.36
CA GLU A 68 1.13 -13.55 3.60
C GLU A 68 1.49 -12.62 2.43
N TRP A 69 2.78 -12.35 2.20
CA TRP A 69 3.23 -11.60 1.03
C TRP A 69 2.77 -12.19 -0.31
N PRO A 70 2.76 -13.53 -0.55
CA PRO A 70 2.31 -14.09 -1.81
C PRO A 70 0.90 -13.64 -2.24
N GLU A 71 -0.03 -13.47 -1.30
CA GLU A 71 -1.38 -12.96 -1.57
C GLU A 71 -1.37 -11.49 -2.00
N VAL A 72 -0.62 -10.65 -1.27
CA VAL A 72 -0.45 -9.24 -1.62
C VAL A 72 0.23 -9.09 -2.98
N ARG A 73 1.21 -9.95 -3.26
CA ARG A 73 2.00 -9.99 -4.48
C ARG A 73 1.15 -10.35 -5.70
N GLU A 74 0.24 -11.31 -5.59
CA GLU A 74 -0.67 -11.69 -6.69
C GLU A 74 -1.46 -10.48 -7.19
N LYS A 75 -2.10 -9.74 -6.28
CA LYS A 75 -2.85 -8.52 -6.58
C LYS A 75 -1.99 -7.43 -7.23
N LEU A 76 -0.72 -7.34 -6.82
CA LEU A 76 0.23 -6.38 -7.38
C LEU A 76 0.66 -6.74 -8.81
N LEU A 77 0.83 -8.03 -9.10
CA LEU A 77 1.17 -8.50 -10.43
C LEU A 77 -0.01 -8.33 -11.41
N GLU A 78 -1.25 -8.40 -10.93
CA GLU A 78 -2.45 -8.14 -11.74
C GLU A 78 -2.73 -6.65 -12.00
N ALA A 79 -2.13 -5.74 -11.23
CA ALA A 79 -2.43 -4.30 -11.33
C ALA A 79 -1.53 -3.55 -12.31
N GLU A 80 -2.07 -2.63 -13.12
CA GLU A 80 -1.28 -1.70 -13.93
C GLU A 80 -0.79 -0.49 -13.12
N VAL A 81 -1.50 -0.12 -12.05
CA VAL A 81 -1.14 1.00 -11.17
C VAL A 81 -0.90 0.47 -9.75
N VAL A 82 0.24 0.85 -9.16
CA VAL A 82 0.57 0.53 -7.77
C VAL A 82 0.66 1.84 -6.98
N LEU A 83 -0.22 2.01 -6.00
CA LEU A 83 -0.21 3.13 -5.06
C LEU A 83 0.47 2.70 -3.75
N LEU A 84 1.62 3.29 -3.43
CA LEU A 84 2.25 3.12 -2.12
C LEU A 84 1.87 4.29 -1.20
N SER A 85 1.08 4.03 -0.16
CA SER A 85 0.68 5.05 0.81
C SER A 85 1.38 4.84 2.15
N THR A 86 2.20 5.80 2.56
CA THR A 86 3.05 5.68 3.76
C THR A 86 2.94 6.90 4.67
N PRO A 87 2.92 6.72 6.00
CA PRO A 87 3.21 7.80 6.92
C PRO A 87 4.73 8.03 6.98
N VAL A 88 5.12 9.24 7.40
CA VAL A 88 6.51 9.56 7.78
C VAL A 88 6.65 9.51 9.30
N TRP A 89 7.64 8.75 9.76
CA TRP A 89 8.02 8.58 11.15
C TRP A 89 9.51 8.85 11.33
N LEU A 90 9.85 9.80 12.21
CA LEU A 90 11.25 10.18 12.50
C LEU A 90 12.05 10.55 11.24
N GLY A 91 11.39 11.13 10.23
CA GLY A 91 12.03 11.50 8.95
C GLY A 91 12.19 10.35 7.96
N HIS A 92 11.68 9.16 8.26
CA HIS A 92 11.71 7.99 7.38
C HIS A 92 10.29 7.48 7.05
N PRO A 93 10.11 6.74 5.95
CA PRO A 93 8.91 5.93 5.75
C PRO A 93 8.70 4.96 6.92
N ALA A 94 7.46 4.54 7.17
CA ALA A 94 7.17 3.53 8.18
C ALA A 94 7.98 2.23 7.95
N SER A 95 8.23 1.48 9.02
CA SER A 95 8.90 0.18 8.93
C SER A 95 8.14 -0.82 8.03
N VAL A 96 6.80 -0.73 8.01
CA VAL A 96 5.95 -1.50 7.09
C VAL A 96 6.27 -1.16 5.64
N THR A 97 6.47 0.12 5.33
CA THR A 97 6.85 0.58 3.98
C THR A 97 8.20 0.02 3.58
N GLN A 98 9.20 0.03 4.47
CA GLN A 98 10.51 -0.54 4.17
C GLN A 98 10.41 -2.04 3.86
N ARG A 99 9.63 -2.77 4.67
CA ARG A 99 9.39 -4.19 4.41
C ARG A 99 8.78 -4.40 3.03
N VAL A 100 7.72 -3.67 2.68
CA VAL A 100 7.11 -3.74 1.35
C VAL A 100 8.11 -3.44 0.24
N LEU A 101 8.96 -2.42 0.39
CA LEU A 101 9.97 -2.08 -0.61
C LEU A 101 11.03 -3.18 -0.78
N GLU A 102 11.50 -3.80 0.30
CA GLU A 102 12.40 -4.96 0.24
C GLU A 102 11.77 -6.15 -0.51
N ARG A 103 10.46 -6.39 -0.28
CA ARG A 103 9.71 -7.43 -1.02
C ARG A 103 9.53 -7.08 -2.50
N LEU A 104 9.35 -5.80 -2.84
CA LEU A 104 9.24 -5.34 -4.23
C LEU A 104 10.57 -5.36 -4.98
N ASP A 105 11.68 -5.10 -4.30
CA ASP A 105 13.03 -5.18 -4.90
C ASP A 105 13.31 -6.59 -5.43
N ALA A 106 12.84 -7.62 -4.73
CA ALA A 106 12.86 -9.01 -5.19
C ALA A 106 12.20 -9.20 -6.57
N GLU A 107 11.10 -8.47 -6.83
CA GLU A 107 10.37 -8.56 -8.11
C GLU A 107 11.11 -7.95 -9.29
N LEU A 108 12.05 -7.03 -9.05
CA LEU A 108 12.86 -6.44 -10.13
C LEU A 108 13.74 -7.48 -10.83
N SER A 109 14.02 -8.60 -10.17
CA SER A 109 14.78 -9.72 -10.72
C SER A 109 13.90 -10.76 -11.44
N ASN A 110 12.58 -10.69 -11.29
CA ASN A 110 11.65 -11.61 -11.92
C ASN A 110 11.33 -11.18 -13.36
N LYS A 111 11.25 -12.17 -14.25
CA LYS A 111 10.93 -11.99 -15.66
C LYS A 111 9.75 -12.88 -16.04
N ASP A 112 8.95 -12.45 -16.99
CA ASP A 112 7.98 -13.31 -17.66
C ASP A 112 8.67 -14.36 -18.54
N ASP A 113 7.88 -15.26 -19.12
CA ASP A 113 8.36 -16.33 -20.02
C ASP A 113 9.08 -15.79 -21.28
N HIS A 114 8.96 -14.49 -21.56
CA HIS A 114 9.61 -13.80 -22.67
C HIS A 114 10.88 -13.05 -22.23
N GLY A 115 11.26 -13.14 -20.96
CA GLY A 115 12.45 -12.48 -20.41
C GLY A 115 12.25 -10.99 -20.11
N THR A 116 11.02 -10.50 -20.13
CA THR A 116 10.64 -9.12 -19.80
C THR A 116 10.47 -8.98 -18.29
N PRO A 117 11.05 -7.97 -17.62
CA PRO A 117 10.88 -7.82 -16.18
C PRO A 117 9.40 -7.69 -15.77
N ALA A 118 8.98 -8.40 -14.72
CA ALA A 118 7.59 -8.52 -14.28
C ALA A 118 6.90 -7.18 -13.95
N MET A 119 7.70 -6.15 -13.68
CA MET A 119 7.23 -4.80 -13.32
C MET A 119 7.24 -3.80 -14.48
N VAL A 120 7.67 -4.20 -15.69
CA VAL A 120 7.65 -3.33 -16.87
C VAL A 120 6.23 -2.93 -17.24
N GLY A 121 6.03 -1.64 -17.54
CA GLY A 121 4.75 -1.11 -17.99
C GLY A 121 3.79 -0.68 -16.87
N LYS A 122 4.09 -1.00 -15.61
CA LYS A 122 3.31 -0.56 -14.45
C LYS A 122 3.63 0.90 -14.08
N VAL A 123 2.64 1.62 -13.55
CA VAL A 123 2.77 3.00 -13.04
C VAL A 123 2.77 3.00 -11.51
N ALA A 124 3.72 3.71 -10.90
CA ALA A 124 3.78 3.89 -9.45
C ALA A 124 3.25 5.27 -9.03
N ILE A 125 2.37 5.29 -8.03
CA ILE A 125 1.92 6.51 -7.32
C ILE A 125 2.38 6.40 -5.87
N VAL A 126 2.87 7.49 -5.29
CA VAL A 126 3.26 7.52 -3.87
C VAL A 126 2.49 8.64 -3.18
N SER A 127 1.79 8.30 -2.10
CA SER A 127 1.16 9.27 -1.20
C SER A 127 1.82 9.23 0.17
N VAL A 128 2.18 10.40 0.68
CA VAL A 128 2.94 10.54 1.93
C VAL A 128 2.16 11.43 2.89
N VAL A 129 1.97 10.97 4.13
CA VAL A 129 1.34 11.75 5.20
C VAL A 129 2.31 11.98 6.36
N GLY A 130 2.24 13.16 6.98
CA GLY A 130 3.02 13.51 8.16
C GLY A 130 2.54 12.79 9.44
N ASN A 131 3.28 12.98 10.54
CA ASN A 131 3.14 12.26 11.81
C ASN A 131 1.74 12.35 12.47
N GLU A 132 0.78 11.53 12.02
CA GLU A 132 -0.57 11.42 12.59
C GLU A 132 -1.01 9.98 12.88
N ASP A 133 -0.19 8.98 12.51
CA ASP A 133 -0.43 7.63 12.99
C ASP A 133 -0.12 7.46 14.50
N GLY A 134 0.07 8.56 15.25
CA GLY A 134 0.14 8.60 16.72
C GLY A 134 -0.21 9.92 17.41
N ALA A 135 -0.75 10.94 16.73
CA ALA A 135 -0.93 12.28 17.34
C ALA A 135 -2.20 12.46 18.20
N HIS A 136 -3.20 11.58 18.10
CA HIS A 136 -4.41 11.65 18.92
C HIS A 136 -4.38 10.62 20.06
N LYS A 137 -3.45 10.82 21.00
CA LYS A 137 -3.46 10.14 22.30
C LYS A 137 -3.42 11.11 23.49
N TYR A 138 -3.96 12.30 23.31
CA TYR A 138 -4.41 13.13 24.44
C TYR A 138 -5.94 13.11 24.49
N PRO A 139 -6.54 12.57 25.56
CA PRO A 139 -7.91 12.92 25.91
C PRO A 139 -8.00 14.45 26.04
N PRO A 140 -9.13 15.10 25.70
CA PRO A 140 -9.35 16.46 26.17
C PRO A 140 -9.17 16.45 27.69
N TYR A 141 -8.40 17.40 28.20
CA TYR A 141 -8.23 17.68 29.63
C TYR A 141 -9.60 17.50 30.31
N SER A 142 -9.74 16.52 31.20
CA SER A 142 -10.90 16.46 32.09
C SER A 142 -10.78 17.68 33.00
N ASP A 143 -11.74 18.59 32.86
CA ASP A 143 -11.93 19.73 33.74
C ASP A 143 -12.30 19.19 35.13
N ASP A 144 -11.29 18.91 35.95
CA ASP A 144 -11.45 18.72 37.39
C ASP A 144 -11.67 20.10 38.03
N SER A 145 -12.89 20.62 37.87
CA SER A 145 -13.42 21.72 38.66
C SER A 145 -14.70 21.29 39.38
N GLN A 146 -14.53 20.38 40.35
CA GLN A 146 -15.39 20.34 41.53
C GLN A 146 -14.54 20.28 42.80
N SER A 147 -14.35 21.46 43.40
CA SER A 147 -14.16 21.66 44.83
C SER A 147 -14.56 23.08 45.19
#